data_AF-A0A3A5UUG9-F1
#
_entry.id   AF-A0A3A5UUG9-F1
#
_cell.length_a   1.000
_cell.length_b   1.000
_cell.length_c   1.000
_cell.angle_alpha   90.00
_cell.angle_beta   90.00
_cell.angle_gamma   90.00
#
_symmetry.space_group_name_H-M   'P 1'
#
loop_
_entity.id
_entity.type
_entity.pdbx_description
1 polymer ?
#
loop_
_entity_poly.entity_id
_entity_poly.type
_entity_poly.pdbx_seq_one_letter_code
_entity_poly.pdbx_strand_id
1 'polypeptide(L)'
;MARNWNTILRWVHLIFGMMISAYFARITFTGNTDAWDNDPWVTMVVGQAVIAIVFWTGIIKWQLPRIKKWNRKRKKAAEAVNA
;
A
#
# COMPACT_ATOMS: atom_id res chain seq x y z
N MET A 1 20.37 0.38 17.08
CA MET A 1 19.13 -0.40 16.86
C MET A 1 18.65 -0.09 15.44
N ALA A 2 18.92 -0.96 14.46
CA ALA A 2 18.62 -0.67 13.05
C ALA A 2 17.09 -0.55 12.86
N ARG A 3 16.62 0.61 12.40
CA ARG A 3 15.19 0.88 12.25
C ARG A 3 14.60 -0.10 11.23
N ASN A 4 13.70 -0.96 11.70
CA ASN A 4 13.13 -2.04 10.88
C ASN A 4 12.03 -1.47 9.97
N TRP A 5 12.46 -0.89 8.84
CA TRP A 5 11.60 -0.25 7.85
C TRP A 5 10.49 -1.16 7.31
N ASN A 6 10.73 -2.47 7.27
CA ASN A 6 9.72 -3.43 6.86
C ASN A 6 8.55 -3.52 7.85
N THR A 7 8.84 -3.40 9.15
CA THR A 7 7.83 -3.34 10.21
C THR A 7 7.06 -2.02 10.15
N ILE A 8 7.76 -0.90 9.96
CA ILE A 8 7.14 0.43 9.88
C ILE A 8 6.21 0.53 8.67
N LEU A 9 6.69 0.14 7.47
CA LEU A 9 5.88 0.15 6.25
C LEU A 9 4.65 -0.77 6.35
N ARG A 10 4.78 -1.90 7.05
CA ARG A 10 3.63 -2.77 7.34
C ARG A 10 2.58 -2.05 8.19
N TRP A 11 3.00 -1.38 9.26
CA TRP A 11 2.06 -0.67 10.13
C TRP A 11 1.42 0.53 9.45
N VAL A 12 2.19 1.30 8.67
CA VAL A 12 1.65 2.36 7.81
C VAL A 12 0.59 1.80 6.86
N HIS A 13 0.90 0.72 6.14
CA HIS A 13 -0.07 0.09 5.24
C HIS A 13 -1.35 -0.37 5.96
N LEU A 14 -1.22 -0.96 7.15
CA LEU A 14 -2.37 -1.42 7.93
C LEU A 14 -3.24 -0.26 8.44
N ILE A 15 -2.62 0.84 8.90
CA ILE A 15 -3.34 2.02 9.38
C ILE A 15 -4.10 2.68 8.24
N PHE A 16 -3.45 2.90 7.09
CA PHE A 16 -4.12 3.49 5.93
C PHE A 16 -5.18 2.57 5.33
N GLY A 17 -4.95 1.24 5.32
CA GLY A 17 -5.97 0.27 4.93
C GLY A 17 -7.19 0.28 5.85
N MET A 18 -6.97 0.46 7.16
CA MET A 18 -8.06 0.59 8.14
C MET A 18 -8.89 1.87 7.90
N MET A 19 -8.29 2.97 7.46
CA MET A 19 -9.04 4.18 7.08
C MET A 19 -9.96 3.96 5.89
N ILE A 20 -9.52 3.18 4.89
CA ILE A 20 -10.37 2.78 3.76
C ILE A 20 -11.54 1.92 4.27
N SER A 21 -11.27 0.95 5.16
CA SER A 21 -12.33 0.15 5.76
C SER A 21 -13.33 0.99 6.55
N ALA A 22 -12.89 2.02 7.29
CA ALA A 22 -13.79 2.93 8.01
C ALA A 22 -14.64 3.78 7.06
N TYR A 23 -14.06 4.27 5.95
CA TYR A 23 -14.77 5.00 4.91
C TYR A 23 -15.90 4.17 4.30
N PHE A 24 -15.60 2.92 3.92
CA PHE A 24 -16.62 2.01 3.38
C PHE A 24 -17.60 1.51 4.46
N ALA A 25 -17.14 1.29 5.68
CA ALA A 25 -18.00 0.88 6.79
C ALA A 25 -19.11 1.90 7.02
N ARG A 26 -18.81 3.20 6.98
CA ARG A 26 -19.83 4.25 7.08
C ARG A 26 -20.91 4.06 6.01
N ILE A 27 -20.51 3.94 4.74
CA ILE A 27 -21.42 3.76 3.60
C ILE A 27 -22.27 2.49 3.76
N THR A 28 -21.64 1.36 4.13
CA THR A 28 -22.32 0.06 4.29
C THR A 28 -23.26 0.02 5.49
N PHE A 29 -22.88 0.61 6.62
CA PHE A 29 -23.73 0.65 7.82
C PHE A 29 -24.88 1.63 7.70
N THR A 30 -24.74 2.73 6.94
CA THR A 30 -25.86 3.64 6.68
C THR A 30 -26.75 3.21 5.53
N GLY A 31 -26.32 2.25 4.70
CA GLY A 31 -27.04 1.83 3.49
C GLY A 31 -27.22 2.95 2.45
N ASN A 32 -26.53 4.07 2.63
CA ASN A 32 -26.62 5.27 1.80
C ASN A 32 -25.25 5.45 1.11
N THR A 33 -25.25 5.36 -0.22
CA THR A 33 -24.07 5.60 -1.06
C THR A 33 -23.59 7.04 -0.98
N ASP A 34 -24.48 7.95 -0.61
CA ASP A 34 -24.27 9.39 -0.57
C ASP A 34 -23.96 9.84 0.88
N ALA A 35 -23.53 8.91 1.74
CA ALA A 35 -23.20 9.19 3.14
C ALA A 35 -22.10 10.27 3.32
N TRP A 36 -21.34 10.55 2.26
CA TRP A 36 -20.28 11.55 2.21
C TRP A 36 -20.61 12.76 1.30
N ASP A 37 -21.85 12.91 0.81
CA ASP A 37 -22.25 14.04 -0.04
C ASP A 37 -22.20 15.39 0.69
N ASN A 38 -22.37 15.37 2.01
CA ASN A 38 -22.18 16.57 2.83
C ASN A 38 -20.70 16.96 2.98
N ASP A 39 -19.78 16.02 2.72
CA ASP A 39 -18.34 16.17 2.89
C ASP A 39 -17.56 15.62 1.66
N PRO A 40 -17.75 16.20 0.46
CA PRO A 40 -17.16 15.67 -0.78
C PRO A 40 -15.62 15.68 -0.77
N TRP A 41 -15.01 16.48 0.11
CA TRP A 41 -13.57 16.48 0.35
C TRP A 41 -13.08 15.13 0.91
N VAL A 42 -13.89 14.41 1.69
CA VAL A 42 -13.52 13.10 2.26
C VAL A 42 -13.37 12.07 1.16
N THR A 43 -14.31 12.02 0.22
CA THR A 43 -14.25 11.13 -0.95
C THR A 43 -13.04 11.42 -1.80
N MET A 44 -12.71 12.69 -2.02
CA MET A 44 -11.52 13.09 -2.79
C MET A 44 -10.22 12.67 -2.08
N VAL A 45 -10.10 12.91 -0.78
CA VAL A 45 -8.90 12.56 0.00
C VAL A 45 -8.73 11.05 0.13
N VAL A 46 -9.81 10.32 0.42
CA VAL A 46 -9.76 8.86 0.51
C VAL A 46 -9.46 8.25 -0.86
N GLY A 47 -10.12 8.73 -1.91
CA GLY A 47 -9.96 8.26 -3.28
C GLY A 47 -8.59 8.52 -3.88
N GLN A 48 -8.03 9.72 -3.70
CA GLN A 48 -6.74 10.09 -4.31
C GLN A 48 -5.56 9.84 -3.38
N ALA A 49 -5.60 10.27 -2.12
CA ALA A 49 -4.45 10.19 -1.25
C ALA A 49 -4.38 8.83 -0.52
N VAL A 50 -5.46 8.42 0.16
CA VAL A 50 -5.44 7.20 0.98
C VAL A 50 -5.28 5.96 0.11
N ILE A 51 -6.07 5.82 -0.97
CA ILE A 51 -5.92 4.69 -1.90
C ILE A 51 -4.54 4.68 -2.54
N ALA A 52 -4.02 5.82 -3.01
CA ALA A 52 -2.68 5.87 -3.61
C ALA A 52 -1.61 5.43 -2.60
N ILE A 53 -1.66 5.91 -1.35
CA ILE A 53 -0.71 5.52 -0.30
C ILE A 53 -0.81 4.01 0.00
N VAL A 54 -2.01 3.45 0.10
CA VAL A 54 -2.20 2.00 0.32
C VAL A 54 -1.66 1.21 -0.86
N PHE A 55 -1.94 1.63 -2.09
CA PHE A 55 -1.43 0.99 -3.31
C PHE A 55 0.10 1.05 -3.36
N TRP A 56 0.69 2.22 -3.17
CA TRP A 56 2.13 2.43 -3.19
C TRP A 56 2.84 1.62 -2.09
N THR A 57 2.32 1.65 -0.85
CA THR A 57 2.89 0.87 0.26
C THR A 57 2.72 -0.64 0.06
N GLY A 58 1.62 -1.08 -0.58
CA GLY A 58 1.42 -2.47 -0.99
C GLY A 58 2.42 -2.91 -2.04
N ILE A 59 2.60 -2.12 -3.11
CA ILE A 59 3.59 -2.39 -4.17
C ILE A 59 5.00 -2.45 -3.59
N ILE A 60 5.41 -1.49 -2.76
CA ILE A 60 6.75 -1.48 -2.15
C ILE A 60 6.95 -2.73 -1.28
N LYS A 61 5.97 -3.16 -0.49
CA LYS A 61 6.11 -4.35 0.36
C LYS A 61 6.14 -5.66 -0.44
N TRP A 62 5.34 -5.78 -1.50
CA TRP A 62 5.14 -7.05 -2.22
C TRP A 62 5.97 -7.21 -3.50
N GLN A 63 6.28 -6.11 -4.20
CA GLN A 63 7.06 -6.11 -5.44
C GLN A 63 8.55 -5.90 -5.19
N LEU A 64 8.94 -5.01 -4.27
CA LEU A 64 10.36 -4.70 -4.00
C LEU A 64 11.19 -5.95 -3.62
N PRO A 65 10.71 -6.88 -2.77
CA PRO A 65 11.46 -8.10 -2.45
C PRO A 65 11.59 -9.03 -3.67
N ARG A 66 10.56 -9.11 -4.51
CA ARG A 66 10.56 -9.92 -5.73
C ARG A 66 11.54 -9.36 -6.76
N ILE A 67 11.52 -8.05 -6.99
CA ILE A 67 12.46 -7.35 -7.88
C ILE A 67 13.90 -7.52 -7.36
N LYS A 68 14.13 -7.32 -6.05
CA LYS A 68 15.46 -7.51 -5.46
C LYS A 68 15.95 -8.96 -5.61
N LYS A 69 15.08 -9.95 -5.43
CA LYS A 69 15.39 -11.37 -5.65
C LYS A 69 15.69 -11.68 -7.12
N TRP A 70 14.91 -11.10 -8.05
CA TRP A 70 15.10 -11.25 -9.49
C TRP A 70 16.44 -10.65 -9.96
N ASN A 71 16.76 -9.42 -9.55
CA ASN A 71 18.04 -8.78 -9.84
C ASN A 71 19.22 -9.59 -9.28
N ARG A 72 19.09 -10.15 -8.08
CA ARG A 72 20.14 -10.99 -7.48
C ARG A 72 20.38 -12.28 -8.28
N LYS A 73 19.33 -12.92 -8.80
CA LYS A 73 19.44 -14.08 -9.70
C LYS A 73 20.11 -13.71 -11.02
N ARG A 74 19.72 -12.59 -11.64
CA ARG A 74 20.32 -12.10 -12.89
C ARG A 74 21.81 -11.81 -12.74
N LYS A 75 22.21 -11.18 -11.64
CA LYS A 75 23.62 -10.89 -11.37
C LYS A 75 24.45 -12.18 -11.24
N LYS A 76 23.96 -13.16 -10.47
CA LYS A 76 24.63 -14.48 -10.36
C LYS A 76 24.71 -15.23 -11.69
N ALA A 77 23.66 -15.17 -12.51
CA ALA A 77 23.66 -15.79 -13.83
C ALA A 77 24.67 -15.11 -14.78
N ALA A 78 24.81 -13.78 -14.71
CA ALA A 78 25.82 -13.06 -15.48
C ALA A 78 27.25 -13.36 -15.00
N GLU A 79 27.47 -13.49 -13.69
CA GLU A 79 28.76 -13.89 -13.12
C GLU A 79 29.16 -15.31 -13.53
N ALA A 80 28.21 -16.24 -13.63
CA ALA A 80 28.46 -17.62 -14.07
C ALA A 80 28.72 -17.77 -15.58
N VAL A 81 28.35 -16.77 -16.40
CA VAL A 81 28.65 -16.74 -17.84
C VAL A 81 30.00 -16.09 -18.14
N ASN A 82 30.49 -15.24 -17.22
CA ASN A 82 31.77 -14.53 -17.34
C ASN A 82 32.94 -15.20 -16.59
N ALA A 83 32.70 -16.36 -15.97
CA ALA A 83 33.69 -17.17 -15.26
C ALA A 83 33.97 -18.45 -16.06
#